data_AF-A0AAW1ITA5-F1
#
_entry.id   AF-A0AAW1ITA5-F1
#
_cell.length_a   1.000
_cell.length_b   1.000
_cell.length_c   1.000
_cell.angle_alpha   90.00
_cell.angle_beta   90.00
_cell.angle_gamma   90.00
#
_symmetry.space_group_name_H-M   'P 1'
#
loop_
_entity.id
_entity.type
_entity.pdbx_description
1 polymer ?
#
loop_
_entity_poly.entity_id
_entity_poly.type
_entity_poly.pdbx_seq_one_letter_code
_entity_poly.pdbx_strand_id
1 'polypeptide(L)'
;MRPDEIAFEAKKDLLIAHVGESYLKKHRRDGIIYACSNRMRELSRLLIEYRKTVNTKNIALKDVLHARNFDAVITTVRTVVGYDPIKKTFNSPSLAMHLGTSLKLACDELIHLILKESNGFQCTSPCTKRVLINL
;
A
#
# COMPACT_ATOMS: atom_id res chain seq x y z
N MET A 1 -14.61 8.58 5.06
CA MET A 1 -13.92 7.68 6.00
C MET A 1 -14.25 8.11 7.42
N ARG A 2 -14.44 7.16 8.34
CA ARG A 2 -14.55 7.44 9.78
C ARG A 2 -13.29 8.18 10.26
N PRO A 3 -13.41 9.27 11.04
CA PRO A 3 -12.25 9.96 11.59
C PRO A 3 -11.60 9.11 12.68
N ASP A 4 -10.41 8.60 12.40
CA ASP A 4 -9.53 7.87 13.31
C ASP A 4 -8.09 7.90 12.78
N GLU A 5 -7.15 7.33 13.55
CA GLU A 5 -5.73 7.27 13.19
C GLU A 5 -5.50 6.63 11.81
N ILE A 6 -6.27 5.59 11.47
CA ILE A 6 -6.19 4.91 10.17
C ILE A 6 -6.59 5.87 9.05
N ALA A 7 -7.68 6.63 9.23
CA ALA A 7 -8.08 7.62 8.24
C ALA A 7 -7.10 8.79 8.13
N PHE A 8 -6.48 9.17 9.24
CA PHE A 8 -5.44 10.18 9.26
C PHE A 8 -4.22 9.73 8.44
N GLU A 9 -3.66 8.55 8.71
CA GLU A 9 -2.49 8.07 7.97
C GLU A 9 -2.79 7.76 6.50
N ALA A 10 -3.99 7.25 6.20
CA ALA A 10 -4.40 7.05 4.82
C ALA A 10 -4.43 8.34 3.98
N LYS A 11 -4.78 9.48 4.59
CA LYS A 11 -4.82 10.79 3.91
C LYS A 11 -3.45 11.47 3.87
N LYS A 12 -2.60 11.18 4.85
CA LYS A 12 -1.26 11.77 4.98
C LYS A 12 -0.24 11.08 4.07
N ASP A 13 -0.32 9.76 3.91
CA ASP A 13 0.59 9.03 3.02
C ASP A 13 0.27 9.32 1.54
N LEU A 14 1.25 9.86 0.82
CA LEU A 14 1.08 10.29 -0.56
C LEU A 14 0.65 9.16 -1.50
N LEU A 15 1.21 7.94 -1.33
CA LEU A 15 0.87 6.84 -2.21
C LEU A 15 -0.56 6.35 -1.93
N ILE A 16 -0.96 6.26 -0.66
CA ILE A 16 -2.33 5.86 -0.30
C ILE A 16 -3.34 6.89 -0.82
N ALA A 17 -3.03 8.18 -0.73
CA ALA A 17 -3.88 9.24 -1.26
C ALA A 17 -4.07 9.12 -2.79
N HIS A 18 -2.99 8.87 -3.53
CA HIS A 18 -3.06 8.64 -4.99
C HIS A 18 -3.84 7.39 -5.36
N VAL A 19 -3.68 6.28 -4.62
CA VAL A 19 -4.51 5.08 -4.82
C VAL A 19 -5.99 5.44 -4.69
N GLY A 20 -6.37 6.21 -3.67
CA GLY A 20 -7.74 6.67 -3.48
C GLY A 20 -8.25 7.54 -4.63
N GLU A 21 -7.46 8.53 -5.06
CA GLU A 21 -7.78 9.42 -6.17
C GLU A 21 -7.96 8.65 -7.49
N SER A 22 -6.99 7.81 -7.86
CA SER A 22 -6.98 6.96 -9.05
C SER A 22 -8.18 6.02 -9.07
N TYR A 23 -8.50 5.42 -7.92
CA TYR A 23 -9.63 4.52 -7.78
C TYR A 23 -10.99 5.21 -7.99
N LEU A 24 -11.18 6.40 -7.42
CA LEU A 24 -12.41 7.18 -7.62
C LEU A 24 -12.57 7.69 -9.05
N LYS A 25 -11.46 8.02 -9.75
CA LYS A 25 -11.50 8.45 -11.16
C LYS A 25 -11.90 7.32 -12.10
N LYS A 26 -11.43 6.10 -11.84
CA LYS A 26 -11.62 4.92 -12.71
C LYS A 26 -13.02 4.28 -12.60
N HIS A 27 -13.77 4.56 -11.55
CA HIS A 27 -15.03 3.86 -11.28
C HIS A 27 -16.16 4.83 -10.93
N ARG A 28 -17.26 4.75 -11.68
CA ARG A 28 -18.48 5.54 -11.47
C ARG A 28 -19.66 4.64 -11.14
N ARG A 29 -19.59 3.95 -10.01
CA ARG A 29 -20.65 3.07 -9.50
C ARG A 29 -21.07 3.47 -8.09
N ASP A 30 -22.31 3.18 -7.74
CA ASP A 30 -22.79 3.38 -6.38
C ASP A 30 -21.93 2.59 -5.38
N GLY A 31 -21.64 3.21 -4.24
CA GLY A 31 -20.81 2.61 -3.19
C GLY A 31 -19.29 2.64 -3.44
N ILE A 32 -18.82 3.22 -4.55
CA ILE A 32 -17.38 3.31 -4.83
C ILE A 32 -16.59 4.05 -3.75
N ILE A 33 -17.21 5.04 -3.10
CA ILE A 33 -16.62 5.82 -2.00
C ILE A 33 -16.32 4.90 -0.80
N TYR A 34 -17.22 3.96 -0.48
CA TYR A 34 -17.01 3.01 0.60
C TYR A 34 -15.93 1.99 0.25
N ALA A 35 -15.93 1.48 -0.98
CA ALA A 35 -14.87 0.59 -1.46
C ALA A 35 -13.49 1.27 -1.46
N CYS A 36 -13.42 2.53 -1.89
CA CYS A 36 -12.23 3.37 -1.84
C CYS A 36 -11.74 3.54 -0.41
N SER A 37 -12.65 3.95 0.47
CA SER A 37 -12.40 4.10 1.90
C SER A 37 -11.84 2.82 2.51
N ASN A 38 -12.41 1.66 2.21
CA ASN A 38 -11.93 0.38 2.75
C ASN A 38 -10.50 0.06 2.29
N ARG A 39 -10.20 0.22 1.00
CA ARG A 39 -8.85 -0.04 0.45
C ARG A 39 -7.79 0.88 1.03
N MET A 40 -8.08 2.18 1.12
CA MET A 40 -7.19 3.14 1.78
C MET A 40 -6.94 2.79 3.25
N ARG A 41 -7.98 2.30 3.95
CA ARG A 41 -7.86 1.87 5.35
C ARG A 41 -7.07 0.57 5.51
N GLU A 42 -7.23 -0.38 4.59
CA GLU A 42 -6.45 -1.62 4.58
C GLU A 42 -4.96 -1.33 4.41
N LEU A 43 -4.59 -0.47 3.45
CA LEU A 43 -3.21 -0.03 3.24
C LEU A 43 -2.65 0.71 4.45
N SER A 44 -3.44 1.60 5.06
CA SER A 44 -3.01 2.33 6.26
C SER A 44 -2.83 1.43 7.48
N ARG A 45 -3.73 0.45 7.70
CA ARG A 45 -3.57 -0.56 8.76
C ARG A 45 -2.27 -1.33 8.61
N LEU A 46 -1.97 -1.77 7.37
CA LEU A 46 -0.72 -2.46 7.08
C LEU A 46 0.49 -1.58 7.36
N LEU A 47 0.47 -0.32 6.91
CA LEU A 47 1.57 0.63 7.11
C LEU A 47 1.83 0.90 8.61
N ILE A 48 0.77 1.13 9.39
CA ILE A 48 0.88 1.34 10.83
C ILE A 48 1.49 0.11 11.51
N GLU A 49 1.04 -1.10 11.15
CA GLU A 49 1.56 -2.33 11.75
C GLU A 49 3.01 -2.64 11.32
N TYR A 50 3.36 -2.33 10.08
CA TYR A 50 4.72 -2.49 9.56
C TYR A 50 5.69 -1.62 10.36
N ARG A 51 5.34 -0.34 10.56
CA ARG A 51 6.13 0.63 11.35
C ARG A 51 6.36 0.16 12.79
N LYS A 52 5.38 -0.50 13.42
CA LYS A 52 5.56 -1.12 14.74
C LYS A 52 6.54 -2.29 14.68
N THR A 53 6.41 -3.14 13.66
CA THR A 53 7.27 -4.33 13.49
C THR A 53 8.74 -3.94 13.32
N VAL A 54 9.03 -2.86 12.59
CA VAL A 54 10.41 -2.37 12.35
C VAL A 54 10.82 -1.20 13.26
N ASN A 55 10.02 -0.88 14.27
CA ASN A 55 10.23 0.22 15.22
C ASN A 55 10.64 1.57 14.58
N THR A 56 10.02 1.92 13.44
CA THR A 56 10.35 3.14 12.69
C THR A 56 9.08 3.88 12.28
N LYS A 57 8.90 5.12 12.74
CA LYS A 57 7.65 5.89 12.54
C LYS A 57 7.56 6.59 11.18
N ASN A 58 8.69 6.98 10.58
CA ASN A 58 8.75 7.80 9.38
C ASN A 58 9.03 6.98 8.11
N ILE A 59 8.24 5.93 7.89
CA ILE A 59 8.30 5.10 6.67
C ILE A 59 7.04 5.36 5.85
N ALA A 60 7.16 5.72 4.58
CA ALA A 60 6.02 5.84 3.68
C ALA A 60 5.68 4.49 3.04
N LEU A 61 4.45 4.31 2.56
CA LEU A 61 4.03 3.06 1.93
C LEU A 61 4.93 2.67 0.75
N LYS A 62 5.38 3.64 -0.05
CA LYS A 62 6.30 3.39 -1.18
C LYS A 62 7.60 2.70 -0.76
N ASP A 63 8.09 2.97 0.45
CA ASP A 63 9.32 2.37 0.96
C ASP A 63 9.05 0.91 1.41
N VAL A 64 7.87 0.66 1.99
CA VAL A 64 7.40 -0.68 2.37
C VAL A 64 7.28 -1.60 1.15
N LEU A 65 6.85 -1.07 0.00
CA LEU A 65 6.62 -1.85 -1.23
C LEU A 65 7.91 -2.24 -1.97
N HIS A 66 9.09 -1.85 -1.48
CA HIS A 66 10.34 -2.31 -2.08
C HIS A 66 10.51 -3.82 -1.91
N ALA A 67 10.90 -4.54 -2.97
CA ALA A 67 11.03 -6.00 -2.96
C ALA A 67 11.90 -6.56 -1.82
N ARG A 68 12.92 -5.81 -1.37
CA ARG A 68 13.79 -6.17 -0.23
C ARG A 68 13.03 -6.33 1.10
N ASN A 69 11.85 -5.73 1.19
CA ASN A 69 11.00 -5.72 2.38
C ASN A 69 9.90 -6.81 2.31
N PHE A 70 9.88 -7.64 1.26
CA PHE A 70 8.79 -8.59 1.02
C PHE A 70 8.50 -9.50 2.22
N ASP A 71 9.54 -10.10 2.83
CA ASP A 71 9.36 -10.98 3.99
C ASP A 71 8.83 -10.24 5.22
N ALA A 72 9.29 -9.00 5.42
CA ALA A 72 8.78 -8.13 6.48
C ALA A 72 7.30 -7.78 6.23
N VAL A 73 6.92 -7.50 4.98
CA VAL A 73 5.52 -7.26 4.58
C VAL A 73 4.66 -8.49 4.82
N ILE A 74 5.11 -9.69 4.42
CA ILE A 74 4.37 -10.93 4.67
C ILE A 74 4.17 -11.17 6.16
N THR A 75 5.21 -10.91 6.97
CA THR A 75 5.14 -11.00 8.43
C THR A 75 4.10 -10.03 8.99
N THR A 76 4.12 -8.77 8.57
CA THR A 76 3.13 -7.76 8.97
C THR A 76 1.72 -8.14 8.53
N VAL A 77 1.54 -8.61 7.29
CA VAL A 77 0.22 -9.06 6.79
C VAL A 77 -0.31 -10.16 7.69
N ARG A 78 0.49 -11.19 7.99
CA ARG A 78 0.11 -12.30 8.88
C ARG A 78 -0.36 -11.79 10.24
N THR A 79 0.33 -10.82 10.82
CA THR A 79 -0.10 -10.16 12.06
C THR A 79 -1.45 -9.47 11.91
N VAL A 80 -1.62 -8.63 10.87
CA VAL A 80 -2.86 -7.86 10.62
C VAL A 80 -4.08 -8.76 10.42
N VAL A 81 -3.92 -9.91 9.76
CA VAL A 81 -5.03 -10.82 9.45
C VAL A 81 -5.26 -11.89 10.52
N GLY A 82 -4.43 -11.90 11.57
CA GLY A 82 -4.45 -12.89 12.64
C GLY A 82 -4.19 -14.31 12.12
N TYR A 83 -3.10 -14.51 11.37
CA TYR A 83 -2.69 -15.82 10.89
C TYR A 83 -2.17 -16.69 12.05
N ASP A 84 -2.74 -17.89 12.20
CA ASP A 84 -2.29 -18.92 13.14
C ASP A 84 -1.35 -19.89 12.38
N PRO A 85 -0.04 -19.93 12.71
CA PRO A 85 0.91 -20.80 12.02
C PRO A 85 0.73 -22.29 12.35
N ILE A 86 0.11 -22.64 13.47
CA ILE A 86 -0.13 -24.03 13.89
C ILE A 86 -1.35 -24.56 13.14
N LYS A 87 -2.46 -23.81 13.16
CA LYS A 87 -3.71 -24.21 12.51
C LYS A 87 -3.74 -23.89 11.01
N LYS A 88 -2.82 -23.06 10.52
CA LYS A 88 -2.77 -22.52 9.15
C LYS A 88 -4.07 -21.80 8.75
N THR A 89 -4.69 -21.10 9.70
CA THR A 89 -5.94 -20.37 9.51
C THR A 89 -5.76 -18.87 9.69
N PHE A 90 -6.72 -18.09 9.18
CA PHE A 90 -6.76 -16.64 9.35
C PHE A 90 -7.95 -16.26 10.22
N ASN A 91 -7.76 -15.38 11.20
CA ASN A 91 -8.87 -14.79 11.95
C ASN A 91 -9.76 -13.91 11.06
N SER A 92 -9.18 -13.29 10.03
CA SER A 92 -9.91 -12.51 9.02
C SER A 92 -9.53 -12.91 7.60
N PRO A 93 -10.09 -14.02 7.06
CA PRO A 93 -9.76 -14.51 5.72
C PRO A 93 -10.07 -13.51 4.60
N SER A 94 -11.20 -12.79 4.71
CA SER A 94 -11.57 -11.75 3.75
C SER A 94 -10.55 -10.62 3.70
N LEU A 95 -10.04 -10.19 4.86
CA LEU A 95 -9.00 -9.16 4.94
C LEU A 95 -7.68 -9.64 4.29
N ALA A 96 -7.30 -10.91 4.46
CA ALA A 96 -6.13 -11.47 3.80
C ALA A 96 -6.25 -11.40 2.27
N MET A 97 -7.41 -11.78 1.74
CA MET A 97 -7.70 -11.69 0.29
C MET A 97 -7.71 -10.23 -0.19
N HIS A 98 -8.31 -9.32 0.57
CA HIS A 98 -8.37 -7.90 0.21
C HIS A 98 -7.00 -7.24 0.23
N LEU A 99 -6.17 -7.52 1.24
CA LEU A 99 -4.83 -6.95 1.35
C LEU A 99 -3.95 -7.30 0.14
N GLY A 100 -4.02 -8.53 -0.38
CA GLY A 100 -3.31 -8.88 -1.61
C GLY A 100 -3.73 -8.02 -2.79
N THR A 101 -5.03 -7.78 -2.95
CA THR A 101 -5.57 -6.92 -4.01
C THR A 101 -5.19 -5.44 -3.80
N SER A 102 -5.29 -4.95 -2.58
CA SER A 102 -4.96 -3.56 -2.20
C SER A 102 -3.46 -3.27 -2.38
N LEU A 103 -2.58 -4.22 -2.03
CA LEU A 103 -1.14 -4.13 -2.27
C LEU A 103 -0.80 -4.09 -3.76
N LYS A 104 -1.41 -4.96 -4.56
CA LYS A 104 -1.23 -4.94 -6.02
C LYS A 104 -1.62 -3.57 -6.60
N LEU A 105 -2.77 -3.04 -6.20
CA LEU A 105 -3.21 -1.71 -6.62
C LEU A 105 -2.21 -0.61 -6.23
N ALA A 106 -1.64 -0.68 -5.03
CA ALA A 106 -0.64 0.28 -4.58
C ALA A 106 0.67 0.17 -5.39
N CYS A 107 1.09 -1.05 -5.74
CA CYS A 107 2.25 -1.27 -6.61
C CYS A 107 2.01 -0.73 -8.03
N ASP A 108 0.85 -1.03 -8.63
CA ASP A 108 0.49 -0.55 -9.97
C ASP A 108 0.45 0.98 -10.02
N GLU A 109 -0.12 1.61 -8.97
CA GLU A 109 -0.15 3.07 -8.85
C GLU A 109 1.25 3.65 -8.64
N LEU A 110 2.08 3.02 -7.80
CA LEU A 110 3.47 3.45 -7.59
C LEU A 110 4.27 3.42 -8.88
N ILE A 111 4.14 2.35 -9.67
CA ILE A 111 4.79 2.23 -10.99
C ILE A 111 4.30 3.36 -11.90
N HIS A 112 2.99 3.60 -11.97
CA HIS A 112 2.43 4.68 -12.78
C HIS A 112 2.99 6.05 -12.39
N LEU A 113 3.03 6.36 -11.09
CA LEU A 113 3.52 7.65 -10.58
C LEU A 113 5.02 7.85 -10.86
N ILE A 114 5.83 6.79 -10.75
CA ILE A 114 7.26 6.82 -11.09
C ILE A 114 7.45 7.06 -12.59
N LEU A 115 6.72 6.35 -13.45
CA LEU A 115 6.81 6.52 -14.91
C LEU A 115 6.36 7.91 -15.37
N LYS A 116 5.44 8.54 -14.64
CA LYS A 116 4.99 9.91 -14.88
C LYS A 116 5.92 10.97 -14.27
N GLU A 117 6.97 10.56 -13.55
CA GLU A 117 7.86 11.45 -12.81
C GLU A 117 7.11 12.39 -11.84
N SER A 118 6.07 11.85 -11.20
CA SER A 118 5.25 12.63 -10.27
C SER A 118 6.06 13.08 -9.06
N ASN A 119 5.82 14.30 -8.57
CA ASN A 119 6.53 14.85 -7.41
C ASN A 119 6.45 13.88 -6.21
N GLY A 120 7.62 13.54 -5.64
CA GLY A 120 7.73 12.59 -4.53
C GLY A 120 7.85 11.12 -4.94
N PHE A 121 7.77 10.80 -6.24
CA PHE A 121 7.86 9.46 -6.81
C PHE A 121 8.92 9.41 -7.92
N GLN A 122 10.19 9.29 -7.52
CA GLN A 122 11.32 9.20 -8.45
C GLN A 122 12.09 7.90 -8.20
N CYS A 123 12.50 7.25 -9.28
CA CYS A 123 13.39 6.10 -9.20
C CYS A 123 14.82 6.61 -9.00
N THR A 124 15.32 6.52 -7.77
CA THR A 124 16.72 6.91 -7.46
C THR A 124 17.74 5.83 -7.81
N SER A 125 17.29 4.71 -8.38
CA SER A 125 18.21 3.62 -8.73
C SER A 125 19.14 4.06 -9.88
N PRO A 126 20.45 3.80 -9.80
CA PRO A 126 21.40 4.14 -10.86
C PRO A 126 21.14 3.40 -12.18
N CYS A 127 20.25 2.40 -12.19
CA CYS A 127 19.89 1.60 -13.37
C CYS A 127 19.23 2.43 -14.49
N THR A 128 18.50 3.51 -14.14
CA THR A 128 17.75 4.33 -15.11
C THR A 128 18.65 5.07 -16.10
N LYS A 129 19.92 5.34 -15.75
CA LYS A 129 20.86 5.98 -16.68
C LYS A 129 21.21 5.11 -17.89
N ARG A 130 20.95 3.79 -17.87
CA ARG A 130 21.35 2.90 -18.97
C ARG A 130 20.29 2.69 -20.05
N VAL A 131 19.02 2.90 -19.73
CA VAL A 131 17.91 2.64 -20.67
C VAL A 131 17.65 3.84 -21.58
N LEU A 132 17.89 5.07 -21.09
CA LEU A 132 17.68 6.30 -21.86
C LEU A 132 18.84 6.71 -22.77
N ILE A 133 19.97 6.00 -22.73
CA ILE A 133 21.15 6.29 -23.59
C ILE A 133 21.16 5.40 -24.85
N ASN A 134 20.22 4.46 -24.99
CA ASN A 134 20.15 3.52 -26.11
C ASN A 134 18.85 3.65 -26.94
N LEU A 135 18.20 4.81 -26.91
CA LEU A 135 17.13 5.22 -27.83
C LEU A 135 17.53 6.55 -28.48
#